data_AF-A0A8I1Q9L4-F1
#
_entry.id   AF-A0A8I1Q9L4-F1
#
_cell.length_a   1.000
_cell.length_b   1.000
_cell.length_c   1.000
_cell.angle_alpha   90.00
_cell.angle_beta   90.00
_cell.angle_gamma   90.00
#
_symmetry.space_group_name_H-M   'P 1'
#
loop_
_entity.id
_entity.type
_entity.pdbx_description
1 polymer ?
#
loop_
_entity_poly.entity_id
_entity_poly.type
_entity_poly.pdbx_seq_one_letter_code
_entity_poly.pdbx_strand_id
1 'polypeptide(L)'
;MDYKDQVGTGIPTNMGMDHVGIVVPNAQEAANFLMEVFDAEFDWEVKREPSPNAGARGWSKLFGVHPEAYMPHVIMLKCGDHVLTQYIELFEWHAPDQINPQGERGWHKFSDLGNSYISFTVRDLDKVMQHIKEQVIPKWDGVRFIQDPPMKFPLRGEVCTSTFLVSPWGMWIELTCWSESRNQAEVIRAQRLPQKNPSVGKSIYELPTPAFMVDLDVVDHNLRLMRERILSQGISWRIPAKAHKCPELAQYIINQGASGVVLLTLSEAEYFAKNNIDDIYLANQVGSPEDLTRLSLLAKKVKRLRVAVDDVDYLYALAAAVQQWEIITSIEVLIELNINHNRCGTSIQEARDLAKKAYDIELSSRALIFAGITGYEGHTPILPPESKTAETTKAHAILAQTKALIEAEGIPVRVVSGGGSCNYVDCLNLGILTEIQAGGGALGDLLYYHKAGLKDYGHLMGSLILTQIISVPGDQSRAIGNAGFKAVGWHPFGGLPMPRDRKDLQVIGLSAEHTKLAAVNEREQVQLKYGDKLVLIPGYTDAMGFLHKQIYAIRNDVVECVWNVGG
;
A
#
# COMPACT_ATOMS: atom_id res chain seq x y z
N MET A 1 29.15 5.36 11.13
CA MET A 1 27.99 4.50 10.78
C MET A 1 28.57 3.18 10.34
N ASP A 2 28.48 2.14 11.19
CA ASP A 2 28.87 0.78 10.83
C ASP A 2 27.83 0.22 9.86
N TYR A 3 28.22 0.05 8.59
CA TYR A 3 27.44 -0.74 7.65
C TYR A 3 27.60 -2.21 8.06
N LYS A 4 26.55 -2.77 8.70
CA LYS A 4 26.48 -4.21 8.92
C LYS A 4 26.45 -4.90 7.56
N ASP A 5 27.48 -5.68 7.27
CA ASP A 5 27.52 -6.65 6.17
C ASP A 5 26.33 -7.61 6.29
N GLN A 6 25.19 -7.25 5.70
CA GLN A 6 24.17 -8.23 5.41
C GLN A 6 24.74 -9.12 4.31
N VAL A 7 25.16 -10.33 4.70
CA VAL A 7 25.64 -11.37 3.80
C VAL A 7 24.46 -11.86 2.95
N GLY A 8 24.07 -11.05 1.96
CA GLY A 8 23.33 -11.54 0.81
C GLY A 8 24.24 -12.47 0.00
N THR A 9 23.66 -13.41 -0.75
CA THR A 9 24.42 -14.30 -1.65
C THR A 9 24.97 -13.60 -2.90
N GLY A 10 24.85 -12.27 -2.98
CA GLY A 10 25.30 -11.45 -4.11
C GLY A 10 26.68 -10.82 -3.86
N ILE A 11 27.12 -9.97 -4.78
CA ILE A 11 28.40 -9.25 -4.68
C ILE A 11 28.36 -8.35 -3.42
N PRO A 12 29.28 -8.53 -2.46
CA PRO A 12 29.36 -7.68 -1.27
C PRO A 12 29.54 -6.21 -1.66
N THR A 13 28.91 -5.29 -0.93
CA THR A 13 28.98 -3.82 -1.14
C THR A 13 28.46 -3.30 -2.49
N ASN A 14 27.74 -4.13 -3.26
CA ASN A 14 27.09 -3.66 -4.49
C ASN A 14 26.06 -2.55 -4.20
N MET A 15 26.29 -1.36 -4.77
CA MET A 15 25.42 -0.19 -4.62
C MET A 15 24.45 -0.02 -5.80
N GLY A 16 24.63 -0.76 -6.90
CA GLY A 16 23.83 -0.62 -8.12
C GLY A 16 24.66 -0.83 -9.39
N MET A 17 24.01 -0.64 -10.55
CA MET A 17 24.68 -0.63 -11.86
C MET A 17 25.05 0.81 -12.21
N ASP A 18 26.31 1.04 -12.56
CA ASP A 18 26.84 2.38 -12.87
C ASP A 18 26.45 2.82 -14.29
N HIS A 19 26.88 2.04 -15.29
CA HIS A 19 26.63 2.31 -16.71
C HIS A 19 26.51 1.03 -17.55
N VAL A 20 26.10 1.19 -18.81
CA VAL A 20 26.15 0.16 -19.86
C VAL A 20 27.11 0.60 -20.97
N GLY A 21 28.12 -0.22 -21.26
CA GLY A 21 29.08 0.01 -22.34
C GLY A 21 28.57 -0.47 -23.70
N ILE A 22 28.68 0.36 -24.74
CA ILE A 22 28.20 0.07 -26.10
C ILE A 22 29.28 0.40 -27.11
N VAL A 23 29.64 -0.56 -27.97
CA VAL A 23 30.56 -0.32 -29.08
C VAL A 23 29.80 0.29 -30.26
N VAL A 24 30.32 1.39 -30.79
CA VAL A 24 29.73 2.15 -31.90
C VAL A 24 30.77 2.44 -32.98
N PRO A 25 30.39 2.58 -34.26
CA PRO A 25 31.33 2.87 -35.35
C PRO A 25 31.91 4.29 -35.28
N ASN A 26 31.16 5.23 -34.70
CA ASN A 26 31.57 6.60 -34.47
C ASN A 26 30.95 7.09 -33.15
N ALA A 27 31.76 7.41 -32.15
CA ALA A 27 31.25 7.79 -30.83
C ALA A 27 30.54 9.15 -30.87
N GLN A 28 31.06 10.11 -31.63
CA GLN A 28 30.46 11.44 -31.71
C GLN A 28 29.08 11.41 -32.39
N GLU A 29 28.94 10.66 -33.48
CA GLU A 29 27.67 10.49 -34.19
C GLU A 29 26.63 9.79 -33.29
N ALA A 30 27.04 8.71 -32.63
CA ALA A 30 26.19 8.00 -31.68
C ALA A 30 25.76 8.90 -30.51
N ALA A 31 26.68 9.73 -29.99
CA ALA A 31 26.34 10.68 -28.94
C ALA A 31 25.36 11.74 -29.42
N ASN A 32 25.57 12.33 -30.59
CA ASN A 32 24.66 13.31 -31.16
C ASN A 32 23.25 12.72 -31.35
N PHE A 33 23.16 11.48 -31.84
CA PHE A 33 21.89 10.78 -31.97
C PHE A 33 21.21 10.59 -30.61
N LEU A 34 21.93 10.12 -29.58
CA LEU A 34 21.35 9.88 -28.26
C LEU A 34 20.93 11.18 -27.55
N MET A 35 21.73 12.24 -27.66
CA MET A 35 21.39 13.55 -27.11
C MET A 35 20.17 14.15 -27.81
N GLU A 36 20.08 14.04 -29.14
CA GLU A 36 18.98 14.61 -29.92
C GLU A 36 17.67 13.82 -29.77
N VAL A 37 17.74 12.49 -29.81
CA VAL A 37 16.54 11.63 -29.89
C VAL A 37 16.02 11.22 -28.51
N PHE A 38 16.92 11.10 -27.52
CA PHE A 38 16.59 10.59 -26.19
C PHE A 38 16.87 11.60 -25.07
N ASP A 39 17.18 12.86 -25.41
CA ASP A 39 17.46 13.93 -24.46
C ASP A 39 18.57 13.54 -23.46
N ALA A 40 19.58 12.83 -23.96
CA ALA A 40 20.75 12.48 -23.17
C ALA A 40 21.66 13.72 -22.94
N GLU A 41 22.34 13.75 -21.81
CA GLU A 41 23.29 14.81 -21.43
C GLU A 41 24.72 14.28 -21.55
N PHE A 42 25.61 15.10 -22.11
CA PHE A 42 27.04 14.81 -22.10
C PHE A 42 27.61 14.86 -20.68
N ASP A 43 28.44 13.87 -20.31
CA ASP A 43 29.15 13.86 -19.02
C ASP A 43 30.66 14.08 -19.24
N TRP A 44 31.35 13.12 -19.86
CA TRP A 44 32.78 13.22 -20.16
C TRP A 44 33.17 12.47 -21.44
N GLU A 45 34.33 12.82 -22.01
CA GLU A 45 34.92 12.08 -23.14
C GLU A 45 36.42 11.84 -22.96
N VAL A 46 36.91 10.79 -23.63
CA VAL A 46 38.34 10.53 -23.80
C VAL A 46 38.63 10.32 -25.28
N LYS A 47 39.51 11.15 -25.84
CA LYS A 47 40.06 11.01 -27.20
C LYS A 47 41.48 10.44 -27.14
N ARG A 48 41.80 9.53 -28.07
CA ARG A 48 43.09 8.85 -28.14
C ARG A 48 43.59 8.81 -29.57
N GLU A 49 44.90 8.97 -29.71
CA GLU A 49 45.58 8.70 -30.98
C GLU A 49 45.56 7.18 -31.28
N PRO A 50 45.52 6.78 -32.57
CA PRO A 50 45.54 5.37 -32.98
C PRO A 50 46.79 4.60 -32.52
N SER A 51 47.87 5.32 -32.19
CA SER A 51 49.13 4.75 -31.67
C SER A 51 49.39 5.19 -30.22
N PRO A 52 49.89 4.30 -29.35
CA PRO A 52 50.08 2.86 -29.58
C PRO A 52 48.75 2.11 -29.77
N ASN A 53 48.75 1.07 -30.62
CA ASN A 53 47.58 0.21 -30.88
C ASN A 53 47.32 -0.77 -29.71
N ALA A 54 46.28 -1.58 -29.79
CA ALA A 54 45.87 -2.50 -28.72
C ALA A 54 46.98 -3.51 -28.34
N GLY A 55 47.73 -4.02 -29.32
CA GLY A 55 48.85 -4.93 -29.10
C GLY A 55 49.96 -4.28 -28.28
N ALA A 56 50.39 -3.08 -28.68
CA ALA A 56 51.41 -2.32 -27.96
C ALA A 56 50.95 -1.88 -26.56
N ARG A 57 49.64 -1.70 -26.34
CA ARG A 57 49.04 -1.41 -25.02
C ARG A 57 48.78 -2.66 -24.17
N GLY A 58 49.00 -3.86 -24.71
CA GLY A 58 48.64 -5.14 -24.07
C GLY A 58 47.13 -5.43 -24.00
N TRP A 59 46.31 -4.59 -24.64
CA TRP A 59 44.85 -4.68 -24.67
C TRP A 59 44.34 -5.88 -25.44
N SER A 60 45.06 -6.36 -26.45
CA SER A 60 44.68 -7.57 -27.18
C SER A 60 44.59 -8.79 -26.25
N LYS A 61 45.50 -8.90 -25.28
CA LYS A 61 45.47 -9.95 -24.26
C LYS A 61 44.42 -9.68 -23.16
N LEU A 62 44.21 -8.42 -22.79
CA LEU A 62 43.32 -8.04 -21.70
C LEU A 62 41.84 -8.11 -22.08
N PHE A 63 41.49 -7.58 -23.25
CA PHE A 63 40.10 -7.46 -23.73
C PHE A 63 39.76 -8.47 -24.83
N GLY A 64 40.74 -9.25 -25.32
CA GLY A 64 40.51 -10.24 -26.37
C GLY A 64 40.27 -9.64 -27.76
N VAL A 65 40.80 -8.44 -28.03
CA VAL A 65 40.67 -7.72 -29.32
C VAL A 65 41.88 -7.97 -30.23
N HIS A 66 41.73 -7.75 -31.54
CA HIS A 66 42.83 -7.86 -32.50
C HIS A 66 44.04 -6.97 -32.11
N PRO A 67 45.30 -7.40 -32.31
CA PRO A 67 46.48 -6.61 -31.93
C PRO A 67 46.54 -5.21 -32.59
N GLU A 68 46.05 -5.09 -33.81
CA GLU A 68 45.96 -3.81 -34.53
C GLU A 68 44.69 -3.01 -34.22
N ALA A 69 43.85 -3.47 -33.29
CA ALA A 69 42.68 -2.71 -32.88
C ALA A 69 43.09 -1.39 -32.21
N TYR A 70 42.27 -0.35 -32.35
CA TYR A 70 42.44 0.90 -31.62
C TYR A 70 41.09 1.51 -31.25
N MET A 71 41.09 2.30 -30.17
CA MET A 71 39.88 2.90 -29.58
C MET A 71 40.06 4.42 -29.49
N PRO A 72 39.73 5.16 -30.56
CA PRO A 72 40.05 6.59 -30.65
C PRO A 72 39.16 7.46 -29.76
N HIS A 73 37.96 7.00 -29.39
CA HIS A 73 37.00 7.86 -28.71
C HIS A 73 36.12 7.06 -27.75
N VAL A 74 35.97 7.57 -26.52
CA VAL A 74 35.01 7.11 -25.54
C VAL A 74 34.18 8.30 -25.07
N ILE A 75 32.86 8.17 -25.01
CA ILE A 75 31.96 9.23 -24.51
C ILE A 75 31.02 8.62 -23.48
N MET A 76 30.92 9.25 -22.33
CA MET A 76 29.91 8.95 -21.31
C MET A 76 28.74 9.92 -21.44
N LEU A 77 27.52 9.38 -21.47
CA LEU A 77 26.28 10.14 -21.52
C LEU A 77 25.38 9.78 -20.34
N LYS A 78 24.77 10.78 -19.72
CA LYS A 78 23.68 10.60 -18.76
C LYS A 78 22.34 10.57 -19.50
N CYS A 79 21.50 9.58 -19.22
CA CYS A 79 20.24 9.31 -19.86
C CYS A 79 19.10 9.35 -18.83
N GLY A 80 18.51 10.54 -18.63
CA GLY A 80 17.43 10.77 -17.66
C GLY A 80 17.89 10.84 -16.19
N ASP A 81 16.93 11.00 -15.27
CA ASP A 81 17.19 11.35 -13.85
C ASP A 81 16.99 10.21 -12.84
N HIS A 82 16.78 8.97 -13.30
CA HIS A 82 16.42 7.86 -12.41
C HIS A 82 17.62 7.22 -11.69
N VAL A 83 17.54 7.02 -10.37
CA VAL A 83 18.70 6.76 -9.49
C VAL A 83 19.45 5.42 -9.63
N LEU A 84 19.01 4.48 -10.48
CA LEU A 84 19.57 3.11 -10.52
C LEU A 84 20.30 2.72 -11.82
N THR A 85 20.13 3.47 -12.89
CA THR A 85 20.86 3.29 -14.16
C THR A 85 20.74 4.58 -14.95
N GLN A 86 21.82 5.35 -15.04
CA GLN A 86 21.79 6.68 -15.66
C GLN A 86 22.76 6.81 -16.82
N TYR A 87 23.72 5.91 -16.98
CA TYR A 87 24.86 6.19 -17.86
C TYR A 87 25.05 5.17 -18.98
N ILE A 88 25.36 5.68 -20.17
CA ILE A 88 25.80 4.90 -21.32
C ILE A 88 27.23 5.33 -21.64
N GLU A 89 28.14 4.36 -21.70
CA GLU A 89 29.52 4.56 -22.14
C GLU A 89 29.68 4.08 -23.59
N LEU A 90 29.86 5.01 -24.52
CA LEU A 90 30.04 4.74 -25.93
C LEU A 90 31.52 4.51 -26.23
N PHE A 91 31.84 3.39 -26.85
CA PHE A 91 33.19 3.01 -27.25
C PHE A 91 33.31 2.99 -28.78
N GLU A 92 34.06 3.92 -29.35
CA GLU A 92 34.47 3.82 -30.74
C GLU A 92 35.66 2.87 -30.85
N TRP A 93 35.49 1.76 -31.57
CA TRP A 93 36.57 0.80 -31.85
C TRP A 93 36.71 0.58 -33.35
N HIS A 94 37.96 0.39 -33.76
CA HIS A 94 38.33 -0.06 -35.10
C HIS A 94 39.23 -1.28 -34.97
N ALA A 95 38.87 -2.39 -35.61
CA ALA A 95 39.72 -3.58 -35.69
C ALA A 95 39.64 -4.26 -37.06
N PRO A 96 40.73 -4.88 -37.56
CA PRO A 96 40.72 -5.58 -38.86
C PRO A 96 39.71 -6.72 -38.97
N ASP A 97 39.40 -7.37 -37.86
CA ASP A 97 38.44 -8.48 -37.74
C ASP A 97 37.08 -8.02 -37.18
N GLN A 98 36.86 -6.71 -37.06
CA GLN A 98 35.59 -6.17 -36.58
C GLN A 98 34.50 -6.51 -37.59
N ILE A 99 33.53 -7.30 -37.14
CA ILE A 99 32.33 -7.57 -37.92
C ILE A 99 31.43 -6.35 -37.78
N ASN A 100 31.26 -5.59 -38.85
CA ASN A 100 30.20 -4.60 -38.95
C ASN A 100 28.91 -5.36 -39.31
N PRO A 101 27.90 -5.46 -38.42
CA PRO A 101 26.67 -6.21 -38.70
C PRO A 101 25.80 -5.59 -39.82
N GLN A 102 26.28 -4.57 -40.53
CA GLN A 102 25.64 -4.00 -41.72
C GLN A 102 26.04 -4.75 -43.00
N GLY A 103 25.47 -5.95 -43.19
CA GLY A 103 25.48 -6.68 -44.47
C GLY A 103 24.09 -6.73 -45.11
N GLU A 104 23.99 -7.26 -46.34
CA GLU A 104 22.82 -7.22 -47.26
C GLU A 104 21.45 -7.71 -46.71
N ARG A 105 21.37 -8.18 -45.46
CA ARG A 105 20.12 -8.56 -44.77
C ARG A 105 19.98 -8.07 -43.31
N GLY A 106 20.90 -7.25 -42.81
CA GLY A 106 20.79 -6.44 -41.58
C GLY A 106 20.64 -7.18 -40.24
N TRP A 107 21.60 -6.95 -39.34
CA TRP A 107 21.51 -7.01 -37.86
C TRP A 107 21.47 -8.39 -37.18
N HIS A 108 21.89 -8.44 -35.91
CA HIS A 108 21.74 -9.61 -35.02
C HIS A 108 20.26 -9.95 -34.82
N LYS A 109 19.90 -11.23 -34.86
CA LYS A 109 18.55 -11.68 -34.52
C LYS A 109 18.39 -11.61 -33.01
N PHE A 110 17.16 -11.34 -32.54
CA PHE A 110 16.85 -11.39 -31.11
C PHE A 110 17.11 -12.76 -30.48
N SER A 111 17.17 -13.83 -31.28
CA SER A 111 17.50 -15.19 -30.87
C SER A 111 19.00 -15.48 -30.79
N ASP A 112 19.87 -14.56 -31.20
CA ASP A 112 21.31 -14.78 -31.22
C ASP A 112 21.87 -14.68 -29.79
N LEU A 113 22.79 -15.60 -29.44
CA LEU A 113 23.42 -15.63 -28.12
C LEU A 113 24.19 -14.33 -27.89
N GLY A 114 23.92 -13.65 -26.76
CA GLY A 114 24.57 -12.39 -26.40
C GLY A 114 23.97 -11.15 -27.04
N ASN A 115 22.85 -11.26 -27.77
CA ASN A 115 22.12 -10.08 -28.26
C ASN A 115 21.78 -9.14 -27.10
N SER A 116 22.13 -7.87 -27.25
CA SER A 116 21.98 -6.84 -26.22
C SER A 116 21.22 -5.65 -26.81
N TYR A 117 20.28 -5.11 -26.03
CA TYR A 117 19.52 -3.92 -26.37
C TYR A 117 19.40 -3.04 -25.13
N ILE A 118 19.23 -1.74 -25.34
CA ILE A 118 18.94 -0.79 -24.26
C ILE A 118 17.46 -0.42 -24.32
N SER A 119 16.87 -0.17 -23.16
CA SER A 119 15.45 0.18 -23.04
C SER A 119 15.31 1.55 -22.43
N PHE A 120 14.54 2.43 -23.07
CA PHE A 120 14.14 3.72 -22.54
C PHE A 120 12.67 3.70 -22.17
N THR A 121 12.35 4.14 -20.96
CA THR A 121 10.96 4.34 -20.55
C THR A 121 10.51 5.75 -20.92
N VAL A 122 9.42 5.87 -21.67
CA VAL A 122 8.84 7.14 -22.12
C VAL A 122 7.44 7.35 -21.56
N ARG A 123 7.04 8.62 -21.40
CA ARG A 123 5.73 8.98 -20.82
C ARG A 123 4.57 8.84 -21.79
N ASP A 124 4.80 9.14 -23.07
CA ASP A 124 3.77 9.09 -24.11
C ASP A 124 4.36 8.46 -25.37
N LEU A 125 4.16 7.14 -25.49
CA LEU A 125 4.74 6.38 -26.60
C LEU A 125 4.19 6.82 -27.96
N ASP A 126 2.92 7.24 -28.03
CA ASP A 126 2.30 7.67 -29.28
C ASP A 126 2.95 8.95 -29.81
N LYS A 127 3.18 9.94 -28.94
CA LYS A 127 3.88 11.19 -29.31
C LYS A 127 5.34 10.94 -29.69
N VAL A 128 6.04 10.08 -28.94
CA VAL A 128 7.44 9.73 -29.24
C VAL A 128 7.54 9.03 -30.59
N MET A 129 6.66 8.06 -30.86
CA MET A 129 6.64 7.39 -32.16
C MET A 129 6.32 8.34 -33.31
N GLN A 130 5.38 9.27 -33.12
CA GLN A 130 5.08 10.29 -34.12
C GLN A 130 6.30 11.17 -34.41
N HIS A 131 6.96 11.68 -33.37
CA HIS A 131 8.17 12.48 -33.50
C HIS A 131 9.29 11.71 -34.23
N ILE A 132 9.52 10.45 -33.88
CA ILE A 132 10.53 9.62 -34.54
C ILE A 132 10.21 9.45 -36.04
N LYS A 133 8.95 9.18 -36.38
CA LYS A 133 8.52 9.01 -37.78
C LYS A 133 8.69 10.28 -38.61
N GLU A 134 8.34 11.44 -38.04
CA GLU A 134 8.30 12.70 -38.78
C GLU A 134 9.65 13.42 -38.82
N GLN A 135 10.45 13.30 -37.75
CA GLN A 135 11.63 14.15 -37.54
C GLN A 135 12.94 13.35 -37.52
N VAL A 136 12.94 12.11 -37.04
CA VAL A 136 14.16 11.32 -36.83
C VAL A 136 14.47 10.43 -38.04
N ILE A 137 13.52 9.59 -38.47
CA ILE A 137 13.70 8.66 -39.59
C ILE A 137 14.12 9.37 -40.90
N PRO A 138 13.56 10.54 -41.27
CA PRO A 138 14.01 11.24 -42.48
C PRO A 138 15.43 11.81 -42.39
N LYS A 139 15.96 12.01 -41.17
CA LYS A 139 17.24 12.65 -40.91
C LYS A 139 18.38 11.65 -40.69
N TRP A 140 18.09 10.47 -40.14
CA TRP A 140 19.07 9.48 -39.74
C TRP A 140 18.91 8.17 -40.52
N ASP A 141 19.88 7.85 -41.37
CA ASP A 141 19.84 6.64 -42.19
C ASP A 141 19.90 5.37 -41.33
N GLY A 142 19.20 4.32 -41.77
CA GLY A 142 19.09 3.05 -41.05
C GLY A 142 18.10 3.03 -39.86
N VAL A 143 17.62 4.18 -39.39
CA VAL A 143 16.66 4.26 -38.27
C VAL A 143 15.27 3.82 -38.71
N ARG A 144 14.71 2.82 -38.03
CA ARG A 144 13.37 2.28 -38.34
C ARG A 144 12.76 1.53 -37.17
N PHE A 145 11.43 1.47 -37.11
CA PHE A 145 10.74 0.56 -36.20
C PHE A 145 10.82 -0.88 -36.68
N ILE A 146 10.98 -1.81 -35.74
CA ILE A 146 10.85 -3.26 -35.98
C ILE A 146 9.42 -3.71 -35.72
N GLN A 147 8.71 -3.02 -34.82
CA GLN A 147 7.36 -3.35 -34.39
C GLN A 147 6.47 -2.10 -34.42
N ASP A 148 5.53 -2.04 -35.37
CA ASP A 148 4.53 -0.98 -35.49
C ASP A 148 3.21 -1.62 -36.00
N PRO A 149 2.12 -1.64 -35.20
CA PRO A 149 1.95 -0.96 -33.91
C PRO A 149 2.71 -1.61 -32.73
N PRO A 150 2.89 -0.88 -31.61
CA PRO A 150 3.50 -1.41 -30.38
C PRO A 150 2.75 -2.62 -29.80
N MET A 151 3.48 -3.52 -29.14
CA MET A 151 2.88 -4.60 -28.36
C MET A 151 2.36 -4.06 -27.02
N LYS A 152 1.23 -4.60 -26.56
CA LYS A 152 0.69 -4.36 -25.22
C LYS A 152 0.57 -5.67 -24.46
N PHE A 153 1.10 -5.71 -23.25
CA PHE A 153 1.00 -6.90 -22.42
C PHE A 153 0.89 -6.54 -20.93
N PRO A 154 0.11 -7.32 -20.16
CA PRO A 154 0.05 -7.14 -18.72
C PRO A 154 1.35 -7.61 -18.07
N LEU A 155 1.97 -6.76 -17.26
CA LEU A 155 3.18 -7.08 -16.50
C LEU A 155 3.24 -6.22 -15.24
N ARG A 156 3.61 -6.80 -14.09
CA ARG A 156 3.73 -6.08 -12.79
C ARG A 156 2.43 -5.40 -12.29
N GLY A 157 1.26 -5.93 -12.66
CA GLY A 157 -0.04 -5.31 -12.30
C GLY A 157 -0.44 -4.15 -13.20
N GLU A 158 0.33 -3.88 -14.24
CA GLU A 158 0.14 -2.81 -15.20
C GLU A 158 0.08 -3.32 -16.63
N VAL A 159 -0.27 -2.45 -17.58
CA VAL A 159 -0.10 -2.70 -19.00
C VAL A 159 1.17 -2.00 -19.48
N CYS A 160 2.18 -2.78 -19.87
CA CYS A 160 3.34 -2.26 -20.59
C CYS A 160 3.00 -2.18 -22.08
N THR A 161 3.21 -1.01 -22.68
CA THR A 161 3.22 -0.82 -24.13
C THR A 161 4.68 -0.71 -24.57
N SER A 162 5.14 -1.60 -25.46
CA SER A 162 6.53 -1.68 -25.90
C SER A 162 6.66 -1.70 -27.42
N THR A 163 7.70 -1.05 -27.95
CA THR A 163 8.14 -1.16 -29.35
C THR A 163 9.67 -1.15 -29.41
N PHE A 164 10.24 -1.61 -30.53
CA PHE A 164 11.67 -1.59 -30.79
C PHE A 164 12.02 -0.73 -32.01
N LEU A 165 13.05 0.09 -31.85
CA LEU A 165 13.71 0.90 -32.85
C LEU A 165 15.09 0.31 -33.19
N VAL A 166 15.55 0.50 -34.42
CA VAL A 166 16.95 0.26 -34.82
C VAL A 166 17.69 1.59 -34.85
N SER A 167 18.88 1.67 -34.24
CA SER A 167 19.77 2.84 -34.30
C SER A 167 20.51 2.92 -35.66
N PRO A 168 21.17 4.04 -36.01
CA PRO A 168 21.95 4.14 -37.24
C PRO A 168 23.05 3.07 -37.39
N TRP A 169 23.60 2.59 -36.27
CA TRP A 169 24.61 1.53 -36.24
C TRP A 169 24.03 0.13 -36.02
N GLY A 170 22.71 -0.03 -36.01
CA GLY A 170 22.06 -1.35 -36.02
C GLY A 170 21.72 -1.98 -34.69
N MET A 171 21.89 -1.23 -33.60
CA MET A 171 21.50 -1.69 -32.26
C MET A 171 19.98 -1.58 -32.08
N TRP A 172 19.40 -2.53 -31.38
CA TRP A 172 18.01 -2.48 -31.00
C TRP A 172 17.84 -1.59 -29.77
N ILE A 173 16.84 -0.73 -29.81
CA ILE A 173 16.47 0.15 -28.71
C ILE A 173 14.99 -0.11 -28.41
N GLU A 174 14.69 -0.59 -27.20
CA GLU A 174 13.32 -0.75 -26.75
C GLU A 174 12.80 0.59 -26.21
N LEU A 175 11.57 0.93 -26.57
CA LEU A 175 10.80 2.00 -25.96
C LEU A 175 9.66 1.37 -25.18
N THR A 176 9.60 1.63 -23.89
CA THR A 176 8.50 1.15 -23.03
C THR A 176 7.71 2.30 -22.46
N CYS A 177 6.40 2.11 -22.31
CA CYS A 177 5.51 3.03 -21.63
C CYS A 177 4.57 2.22 -20.74
N TRP A 178 4.55 2.55 -19.45
CA TRP A 178 3.77 1.84 -18.44
C TRP A 178 2.52 2.63 -18.10
N SER A 179 1.40 1.93 -17.94
CA SER A 179 0.08 2.54 -17.71
C SER A 179 0.02 3.49 -16.51
N GLU A 180 0.82 3.27 -15.46
CA GLU A 180 0.91 4.18 -14.31
C GLU A 180 2.04 5.22 -14.44
N SER A 181 3.16 4.91 -15.11
CA SER A 181 4.25 5.88 -15.38
C SER A 181 3.80 7.06 -16.25
N ARG A 182 2.78 6.87 -17.11
CA ARG A 182 2.13 7.96 -17.86
C ARG A 182 1.51 9.04 -16.94
N ASN A 183 1.16 8.67 -15.70
CA ASN A 183 0.51 9.55 -14.73
C ASN A 183 1.43 10.03 -13.59
N GLN A 184 2.54 9.32 -13.29
CA GLN A 184 3.32 9.55 -12.06
C GLN A 184 4.78 10.02 -12.27
N ALA A 185 5.32 10.01 -13.49
CA ALA A 185 6.68 10.46 -13.80
C ALA A 185 7.83 9.75 -13.04
N GLU A 186 7.61 8.55 -12.48
CA GLU A 186 8.65 7.72 -11.85
C GLU A 186 8.85 6.36 -12.57
N VAL A 187 10.09 5.85 -12.55
CA VAL A 187 10.44 4.50 -13.05
C VAL A 187 10.35 3.51 -11.89
N ILE A 188 9.62 2.42 -12.10
CA ILE A 188 9.25 1.48 -11.04
C ILE A 188 10.42 0.55 -10.68
N ARG A 189 10.72 0.44 -9.37
CA ARG A 189 11.77 -0.43 -8.80
C ARG A 189 11.53 -1.92 -9.10
N ALA A 190 12.62 -2.69 -9.20
CA ALA A 190 12.57 -4.15 -9.32
C ALA A 190 11.82 -4.80 -8.14
N GLN A 191 10.89 -5.74 -8.42
CA GLN A 191 10.25 -6.54 -7.38
C GLN A 191 11.30 -7.40 -6.67
N ARG A 192 11.33 -7.37 -5.33
CA ARG A 192 12.03 -8.37 -4.53
C ARG A 192 11.33 -9.71 -4.71
N LEU A 193 12.10 -10.80 -4.84
CA LEU A 193 11.55 -12.16 -4.75
C LEU A 193 10.73 -12.26 -3.45
N PRO A 194 9.46 -12.68 -3.51
CA PRO A 194 8.67 -12.86 -2.29
C PRO A 194 9.35 -13.92 -1.43
N GLN A 195 9.90 -13.52 -0.29
CA GLN A 195 10.35 -14.49 0.71
C GLN A 195 9.10 -15.21 1.23
N LYS A 196 8.92 -16.46 0.80
CA LYS A 196 7.80 -17.28 1.25
C LYS A 196 8.01 -17.60 2.74
N ASN A 197 7.13 -17.08 3.60
CA ASN A 197 7.19 -17.39 5.03
C ASN A 197 7.07 -18.92 5.22
N PRO A 198 7.95 -19.56 6.02
CA PRO A 198 7.98 -21.02 6.17
C PRO A 198 6.72 -21.61 6.82
N SER A 199 5.85 -20.76 7.37
CA SER A 199 4.56 -21.18 7.93
C SER A 199 3.49 -21.41 6.86
N VAL A 200 3.65 -20.85 5.66
CA VAL A 200 2.66 -20.98 4.58
C VAL A 200 2.51 -22.44 4.16
N GLY A 201 1.27 -22.93 4.13
CA GLY A 201 0.89 -24.31 3.83
C GLY A 201 0.93 -25.26 5.03
N LYS A 202 1.33 -24.79 6.21
CA LYS A 202 1.33 -25.60 7.45
C LYS A 202 0.01 -25.51 8.19
N SER A 203 -0.25 -26.52 9.03
CA SER A 203 -1.36 -26.46 9.98
C SER A 203 -1.15 -25.33 10.98
N ILE A 204 -2.23 -24.69 11.45
CA ILE A 204 -2.15 -23.71 12.54
C ILE A 204 -1.50 -24.29 13.79
N TYR A 205 -1.63 -25.60 14.05
CA TYR A 205 -1.04 -26.24 15.23
C TYR A 205 0.48 -26.36 15.16
N GLU A 206 1.11 -26.05 14.02
CA GLU A 206 2.57 -25.95 13.87
C GLU A 206 3.10 -24.53 14.13
N LEU A 207 2.21 -23.53 14.27
CA LEU A 207 2.62 -22.14 14.50
C LEU A 207 3.28 -21.95 15.87
N PRO A 208 4.26 -21.03 15.98
CA PRO A 208 4.76 -20.59 17.28
C PRO A 208 3.62 -19.90 18.06
N THR A 209 3.46 -20.23 19.33
CA THR A 209 2.43 -19.63 20.20
C THR A 209 3.01 -18.59 21.14
N PRO A 210 2.27 -17.51 21.48
CA PRO A 210 0.93 -17.20 20.98
C PRO A 210 0.94 -16.68 19.53
N ALA A 211 -0.07 -17.03 18.72
CA ALA A 211 -0.19 -16.57 17.33
C ALA A 211 -1.57 -15.96 17.05
N PHE A 212 -1.59 -14.72 16.55
CA PHE A 212 -2.81 -14.07 16.08
C PHE A 212 -3.12 -14.50 14.65
N MET A 213 -4.30 -15.07 14.48
CA MET A 213 -4.78 -15.62 13.22
C MET A 213 -6.09 -14.95 12.81
N VAL A 214 -6.30 -14.86 11.50
CA VAL A 214 -7.55 -14.41 10.90
C VAL A 214 -8.03 -15.47 9.93
N ASP A 215 -9.24 -15.97 10.14
CA ASP A 215 -9.89 -16.96 9.27
C ASP A 215 -10.46 -16.27 8.02
N LEU A 216 -9.85 -16.53 6.86
CA LEU A 216 -10.24 -15.92 5.60
C LEU A 216 -11.58 -16.44 5.06
N ASP A 217 -12.00 -17.66 5.42
CA ASP A 217 -13.32 -18.15 5.03
C ASP A 217 -14.41 -17.36 5.75
N VAL A 218 -14.18 -17.03 7.02
CA VAL A 218 -15.05 -16.13 7.80
C VAL A 218 -14.99 -14.69 7.30
N VAL A 219 -13.79 -14.16 7.07
CA VAL A 219 -13.63 -12.79 6.56
C VAL A 219 -14.33 -12.64 5.22
N ASP A 220 -14.11 -13.53 4.25
CA ASP A 220 -14.78 -13.46 2.95
C ASP A 220 -16.31 -13.52 3.07
N HIS A 221 -16.82 -14.33 4.00
CA HIS A 221 -18.24 -14.38 4.29
C HIS A 221 -18.78 -13.05 4.82
N ASN A 222 -18.13 -12.49 5.83
CA ASN A 222 -18.52 -11.22 6.43
C ASN A 222 -18.39 -10.06 5.42
N LEU A 223 -17.30 -10.02 4.65
CA LEU A 223 -17.06 -9.02 3.61
C LEU A 223 -18.16 -9.04 2.54
N ARG A 224 -18.58 -10.23 2.11
CA ARG A 224 -19.69 -10.38 1.15
C ARG A 224 -20.99 -9.79 1.70
N LEU A 225 -21.34 -10.11 2.94
CA LEU A 225 -22.55 -9.57 3.61
C LEU A 225 -22.51 -8.04 3.70
N MET A 226 -21.38 -7.49 4.15
CA MET A 226 -21.22 -6.04 4.28
C MET A 226 -21.28 -5.36 2.92
N ARG A 227 -20.59 -5.89 1.92
CA ARG A 227 -20.60 -5.39 0.55
C ARG A 227 -22.00 -5.36 -0.04
N GLU A 228 -22.72 -6.48 0.05
CA GLU A 228 -24.08 -6.60 -0.49
C GLU A 228 -25.03 -5.60 0.18
N ARG A 229 -24.90 -5.36 1.48
CA ARG A 229 -25.76 -4.42 2.21
C ARG A 229 -25.41 -2.95 1.96
N ILE A 230 -24.12 -2.62 1.95
CA ILE A 230 -23.67 -1.23 1.87
C ILE A 230 -23.68 -0.75 0.41
N LEU A 231 -23.03 -1.49 -0.50
CA LEU A 231 -22.85 -1.02 -1.87
C LEU A 231 -24.14 -1.07 -2.69
N SER A 232 -25.08 -1.97 -2.38
CA SER A 232 -26.38 -2.03 -3.08
C SER A 232 -27.24 -0.78 -2.88
N GLN A 233 -26.96 0.02 -1.85
CA GLN A 233 -27.62 1.29 -1.58
C GLN A 233 -26.87 2.48 -2.20
N GLY A 234 -25.79 2.25 -2.96
CA GLY A 234 -24.95 3.30 -3.52
C GLY A 234 -24.07 4.00 -2.48
N ILE A 235 -23.94 3.44 -1.28
CA ILE A 235 -23.15 3.99 -0.18
C ILE A 235 -21.72 3.47 -0.29
N SER A 236 -20.74 4.35 -0.09
CA SER A 236 -19.32 3.98 -0.10
C SER A 236 -18.95 3.30 1.22
N TRP A 237 -17.94 2.44 1.19
CA TRP A 237 -17.48 1.72 2.38
C TRP A 237 -16.00 1.94 2.59
N ARG A 238 -15.62 2.50 3.74
CA ARG A 238 -14.23 2.77 4.10
C ARG A 238 -13.88 2.06 5.40
N ILE A 239 -12.80 1.29 5.40
CA ILE A 239 -12.54 0.33 6.49
C ILE A 239 -11.57 0.89 7.54
N PRO A 240 -11.96 0.95 8.82
CA PRO A 240 -11.02 1.23 9.90
C PRO A 240 -9.99 0.12 10.05
N ALA A 241 -8.71 0.47 9.96
CA ALA A 241 -7.63 -0.48 10.12
C ALA A 241 -7.14 -0.62 11.58
N LYS A 242 -7.72 0.14 12.52
CA LYS A 242 -7.31 0.18 13.93
C LYS A 242 -7.24 -1.20 14.61
N ALA A 243 -8.03 -2.15 14.12
CA ALA A 243 -8.08 -3.49 14.69
C ALA A 243 -6.89 -4.38 14.32
N HIS A 244 -6.34 -4.21 13.12
CA HIS A 244 -5.31 -5.09 12.59
C HIS A 244 -3.99 -4.38 12.27
N LYS A 245 -3.99 -3.06 12.04
CA LYS A 245 -2.78 -2.27 11.71
C LYS A 245 -1.94 -2.90 10.59
N CYS A 246 -2.61 -3.54 9.64
CA CYS A 246 -1.99 -4.37 8.60
C CYS A 246 -2.43 -3.88 7.21
N PRO A 247 -1.54 -3.21 6.45
CA PRO A 247 -1.83 -2.72 5.11
C PRO A 247 -2.23 -3.82 4.13
N GLU A 248 -1.61 -5.00 4.22
CA GLU A 248 -1.92 -6.13 3.32
C GLU A 248 -3.34 -6.66 3.56
N LEU A 249 -3.78 -6.76 4.81
CA LEU A 249 -5.17 -7.09 5.14
C LEU A 249 -6.13 -5.96 4.73
N ALA A 250 -5.75 -4.69 4.87
CA ALA A 250 -6.56 -3.59 4.34
C ALA A 250 -6.72 -3.69 2.81
N GLN A 251 -5.63 -3.95 2.10
CA GLN A 251 -5.66 -4.15 0.64
C GLN A 251 -6.51 -5.35 0.25
N TYR A 252 -6.42 -6.45 1.01
CA TYR A 252 -7.28 -7.62 0.83
C TYR A 252 -8.77 -7.25 0.89
N ILE A 253 -9.16 -6.43 1.87
CA ILE A 253 -10.55 -5.97 2.04
C ILE A 253 -10.95 -4.95 0.96
N ILE A 254 -10.06 -4.03 0.58
CA ILE A 254 -10.27 -3.08 -0.53
C ILE A 254 -10.56 -3.82 -1.83
N ASN A 255 -9.80 -4.87 -2.13
CA ASN A 255 -10.00 -5.71 -3.31
C ASN A 255 -11.37 -6.39 -3.33
N GLN A 256 -12.06 -6.46 -2.20
CA GLN A 256 -13.41 -7.01 -2.09
C GLN A 256 -14.51 -5.95 -2.24
N GLY A 257 -14.19 -4.66 -2.28
CA GLY A 257 -15.14 -3.58 -2.58
C GLY A 257 -15.13 -2.37 -1.64
N ALA A 258 -14.26 -2.35 -0.61
CA ALA A 258 -14.06 -1.14 0.17
C ALA A 258 -13.29 -0.08 -0.65
N SER A 259 -13.64 1.20 -0.49
CA SER A 259 -13.06 2.32 -1.24
C SER A 259 -11.69 2.77 -0.74
N GLY A 260 -11.38 2.52 0.53
CA GLY A 260 -10.14 2.95 1.17
C GLY A 260 -10.12 2.65 2.67
N VAL A 261 -9.19 3.28 3.40
CA VAL A 261 -9.00 3.04 4.84
C VAL A 261 -9.37 4.24 5.71
N VAL A 262 -9.84 3.95 6.92
CA VAL A 262 -9.90 4.90 8.04
C VAL A 262 -8.75 4.60 9.00
N LEU A 263 -7.96 5.62 9.31
CA LEU A 263 -6.82 5.56 10.23
C LEU A 263 -7.00 6.61 11.33
N LEU A 264 -6.40 6.37 12.50
CA LEU A 264 -6.62 7.21 13.69
C LEU A 264 -5.39 8.01 14.11
N THR A 265 -4.22 7.65 13.60
CA THR A 265 -2.97 8.38 13.85
C THR A 265 -2.24 8.67 12.54
N LEU A 266 -1.49 9.78 12.54
CA LEU A 266 -0.72 10.17 11.36
C LEU A 266 0.39 9.15 11.04
N SER A 267 1.03 8.57 12.06
CA SER A 267 2.05 7.54 11.86
C SER A 267 1.49 6.27 11.19
N GLU A 268 0.26 5.87 11.52
CA GLU A 268 -0.42 4.80 10.79
C GLU A 268 -0.69 5.20 9.33
N ALA A 269 -1.14 6.43 9.09
CA ALA A 269 -1.39 6.92 7.73
C ALA A 269 -0.13 6.91 6.86
N GLU A 270 1.00 7.37 7.40
CA GLU A 270 2.29 7.31 6.72
C GLU A 270 2.75 5.86 6.48
N TYR A 271 2.54 4.96 7.45
CA TYR A 271 2.89 3.55 7.31
C TYR A 271 2.04 2.86 6.22
N PHE A 272 0.74 3.11 6.18
CA PHE A 272 -0.16 2.55 5.16
C PHE A 272 0.15 3.10 3.77
N ALA A 273 0.39 4.41 3.64
CA ALA A 273 0.81 5.03 2.38
C ALA A 273 2.12 4.43 1.84
N LYS A 274 3.11 4.22 2.72
CA LYS A 274 4.38 3.56 2.36
C LYS A 274 4.19 2.13 1.83
N ASN A 275 3.07 1.48 2.17
CA ASN A 275 2.71 0.15 1.72
C ASN A 275 1.60 0.19 0.63
N ASN A 276 1.56 1.26 -0.17
CA ASN A 276 0.71 1.43 -1.36
C ASN A 276 -0.81 1.52 -1.07
N ILE A 277 -1.20 1.99 0.11
CA ILE A 277 -2.59 2.36 0.38
C ILE A 277 -2.77 3.86 0.10
N ASP A 278 -3.51 4.18 -0.96
CA ASP A 278 -3.56 5.53 -1.53
C ASP A 278 -4.84 6.32 -1.27
N ASP A 279 -5.89 5.69 -0.73
CA ASP A 279 -7.13 6.39 -0.33
C ASP A 279 -7.29 6.31 1.19
N ILE A 280 -6.87 7.38 1.87
CA ILE A 280 -6.77 7.45 3.32
C ILE A 280 -7.71 8.51 3.87
N TYR A 281 -8.46 8.15 4.90
CA TYR A 281 -9.11 9.09 5.80
C TYR A 281 -8.49 9.01 7.19
N LEU A 282 -7.81 10.08 7.62
CA LEU A 282 -7.38 10.27 9.00
C LEU A 282 -8.58 10.80 9.81
N ALA A 283 -9.34 9.89 10.42
CA ALA A 283 -10.54 10.22 11.21
C ALA A 283 -10.18 10.68 12.63
N ASN A 284 -9.31 11.68 12.70
CA ASN A 284 -8.85 12.31 13.93
C ASN A 284 -8.19 13.67 13.62
N GLN A 285 -8.08 14.53 14.63
CA GLN A 285 -7.38 15.81 14.55
C GLN A 285 -5.86 15.64 14.69
N VAL A 286 -5.08 16.52 14.06
CA VAL A 286 -3.64 16.68 14.30
C VAL A 286 -3.34 18.09 14.81
N GLY A 287 -2.51 18.21 15.84
CA GLY A 287 -2.41 19.47 16.59
C GLY A 287 -1.05 20.16 16.54
N SER A 288 0.04 19.47 16.18
CA SER A 288 1.38 20.05 16.23
C SER A 288 1.82 20.62 14.87
N PRO A 289 2.61 21.72 14.82
CA PRO A 289 3.16 22.24 13.56
C PRO A 289 3.94 21.20 12.74
N GLU A 290 4.63 20.28 13.43
CA GLU A 290 5.32 19.15 12.81
C GLU A 290 4.35 18.17 12.17
N ASP A 291 3.25 17.82 12.84
CA ASP A 291 2.23 16.92 12.29
C ASP A 291 1.48 17.56 11.12
N LEU A 292 1.22 18.87 11.14
CA LEU A 292 0.65 19.59 9.99
C LEU A 292 1.58 19.53 8.77
N THR A 293 2.88 19.66 9.00
CA THR A 293 3.91 19.52 7.95
C THR A 293 3.94 18.09 7.41
N ARG A 294 3.96 17.09 8.29
CA ARG A 294 3.93 15.67 7.94
C ARG A 294 2.67 15.29 7.16
N LEU A 295 1.50 15.75 7.60
CA LEU A 295 0.23 15.52 6.91
C LEU A 295 0.22 16.15 5.51
N SER A 296 0.77 17.37 5.38
CA SER A 296 0.94 18.03 4.08
C SER A 296 1.86 17.23 3.14
N LEU A 297 3.00 16.75 3.65
CA LEU A 297 3.91 15.90 2.87
C LEU A 297 3.31 14.53 2.54
N LEU A 298 2.44 13.98 3.39
CA LEU A 298 1.72 12.74 3.12
C LEU A 298 0.77 12.89 1.93
N ALA A 299 0.10 14.05 1.78
CA ALA A 299 -0.78 14.32 0.65
C ALA A 299 -0.06 14.20 -0.71
N LYS A 300 1.25 14.45 -0.77
CA LYS A 300 2.07 14.25 -1.98
C LYS A 300 2.26 12.78 -2.37
N LYS A 301 2.04 11.85 -1.45
CA LYS A 301 2.37 10.43 -1.60
C LYS A 301 1.16 9.54 -1.87
N VAL A 302 -0.05 10.08 -1.75
CA VAL A 302 -1.30 9.32 -1.84
C VAL A 302 -2.23 9.97 -2.85
N LYS A 303 -3.10 9.16 -3.47
CA LYS A 303 -4.08 9.63 -4.46
C LYS A 303 -5.19 10.45 -3.80
N ARG A 304 -5.52 10.15 -2.56
CA ARG A 304 -6.57 10.84 -1.81
C ARG A 304 -6.27 10.82 -0.31
N LEU A 305 -6.33 11.99 0.30
CA LEU A 305 -6.16 12.17 1.73
C LEU A 305 -7.31 13.02 2.29
N ARG A 306 -8.03 12.46 3.27
CA ARG A 306 -8.99 13.20 4.08
C ARG A 306 -8.51 13.34 5.52
N VAL A 307 -8.92 14.42 6.18
CA VAL A 307 -8.72 14.61 7.63
C VAL A 307 -9.96 15.18 8.31
N ALA A 308 -10.19 14.78 9.56
CA ALA A 308 -11.24 15.35 10.40
C ALA A 308 -10.79 16.71 11.00
N VAL A 309 -11.69 17.69 11.02
CA VAL A 309 -11.46 19.04 11.58
C VAL A 309 -12.67 19.45 12.40
N ASP A 310 -12.46 20.00 13.59
CA ASP A 310 -13.53 20.52 14.45
C ASP A 310 -13.19 21.89 15.07
N ASP A 311 -12.07 22.49 14.68
CA ASP A 311 -11.60 23.77 15.18
C ASP A 311 -11.13 24.69 14.04
N VAL A 312 -11.37 25.99 14.22
CA VAL A 312 -11.04 27.00 13.20
C VAL A 312 -9.54 27.30 13.13
N ASP A 313 -8.85 27.36 14.27
CA ASP A 313 -7.43 27.66 14.30
C ASP A 313 -6.64 26.50 13.69
N TYR A 314 -7.06 25.27 13.97
CA TYR A 314 -6.54 24.08 13.29
C TYR A 314 -6.79 24.13 11.78
N LEU A 315 -8.00 24.47 11.32
CA LEU A 315 -8.30 24.59 9.89
C LEU A 315 -7.35 25.57 9.18
N TYR A 316 -7.14 26.75 9.76
CA TYR A 316 -6.26 27.76 9.18
C TYR A 316 -4.78 27.37 9.26
N ALA A 317 -4.34 26.78 10.37
CA ALA A 317 -2.98 26.28 10.51
C ALA A 317 -2.67 25.18 9.49
N LEU A 318 -3.61 24.27 9.25
CA LEU A 318 -3.48 23.24 8.21
C LEU A 318 -3.43 23.85 6.81
N ALA A 319 -4.30 24.81 6.50
CA ALA A 319 -4.28 25.49 5.20
C ALA A 319 -2.94 26.20 4.96
N ALA A 320 -2.41 26.90 5.97
CA ALA A 320 -1.12 27.56 5.89
C ALA A 320 0.03 26.56 5.72
N ALA A 321 0.02 25.45 6.45
CA ALA A 321 1.02 24.39 6.31
C ALA A 321 0.99 23.78 4.90
N VAL A 322 -0.21 23.53 4.34
CA VAL A 322 -0.36 23.01 2.98
C VAL A 322 0.23 23.97 1.95
N GLN A 323 -0.04 25.27 2.07
CA GLN A 323 0.44 26.29 1.14
C GLN A 323 1.97 26.45 1.13
N GLN A 324 2.67 26.05 2.19
CA GLN A 324 4.14 26.06 2.22
C GLN A 324 4.75 25.02 1.28
N TRP A 325 4.00 24.00 0.90
CA TRP A 325 4.46 22.91 0.06
C TRP A 325 3.76 22.97 -1.29
N GLU A 326 4.50 22.72 -2.37
CA GLU A 326 3.90 22.53 -3.71
C GLU A 326 3.18 21.17 -3.75
N ILE A 327 1.98 21.09 -3.16
CA ILE A 327 1.17 19.87 -3.11
C ILE A 327 0.25 19.83 -4.33
N ILE A 328 0.27 18.72 -5.06
CA ILE A 328 -0.60 18.49 -6.23
C ILE A 328 -1.96 17.94 -5.80
N THR A 329 -1.99 17.11 -4.75
CA THR A 329 -3.21 16.54 -4.16
C THR A 329 -3.70 17.44 -3.02
N SER A 330 -4.82 18.12 -3.21
CA SER A 330 -5.46 18.87 -2.11
C SER A 330 -5.93 17.94 -1.00
N ILE A 331 -5.83 18.39 0.26
CA ILE A 331 -6.36 17.65 1.40
C ILE A 331 -7.87 17.90 1.51
N GLU A 332 -8.66 16.84 1.54
CA GLU A 332 -10.09 16.90 1.78
C GLU A 332 -10.37 17.01 3.29
N VAL A 333 -11.16 17.99 3.71
CA VAL A 333 -11.55 18.15 5.12
C VAL A 333 -12.98 17.67 5.34
N LEU A 334 -13.17 16.88 6.39
CA LEU A 334 -14.48 16.50 6.93
C LEU A 334 -14.66 17.17 8.28
N ILE A 335 -15.76 17.92 8.46
CA ILE A 335 -16.04 18.55 9.75
C ILE A 335 -16.63 17.52 10.70
N GLU A 336 -15.95 17.26 11.82
CA GLU A 336 -16.43 16.32 12.85
C GLU A 336 -17.50 16.98 13.71
N LEU A 337 -18.60 16.25 13.91
CA LEU A 337 -19.72 16.65 14.77
C LEU A 337 -19.76 15.81 16.04
N ASN A 338 -20.07 16.47 17.16
CA ASN A 338 -20.49 15.76 18.37
C ASN A 338 -21.95 15.32 18.23
N ILE A 339 -22.14 14.08 17.76
CA ILE A 339 -23.44 13.44 17.55
C ILE A 339 -23.90 12.65 18.80
N ASN A 340 -23.76 13.24 19.99
CA ASN A 340 -24.01 12.64 21.32
C ASN A 340 -22.97 11.62 21.81
N HIS A 341 -21.84 11.45 21.10
CA HIS A 341 -20.73 10.65 21.61
C HIS A 341 -19.93 11.38 22.70
N ASN A 342 -19.97 12.72 22.73
CA ASN A 342 -19.31 13.57 23.72
C ASN A 342 -17.80 13.30 23.85
N ARG A 343 -17.11 13.19 22.71
CA ARG A 343 -15.67 12.93 22.63
C ARG A 343 -14.92 14.08 21.93
N CYS A 344 -15.12 14.24 20.63
CA CYS A 344 -14.64 15.35 19.81
C CYS A 344 -15.82 15.91 19.01
N GLY A 345 -15.58 16.95 18.22
CA GLY A 345 -16.53 17.44 17.23
C GLY A 345 -17.35 18.64 17.67
N THR A 346 -17.83 19.35 16.66
CA THR A 346 -18.58 20.61 16.73
C THR A 346 -20.07 20.38 17.03
N SER A 347 -20.73 21.43 17.53
CA SER A 347 -22.18 21.58 17.44
C SER A 347 -22.63 21.86 15.99
N ILE A 348 -23.93 21.80 15.74
CA ILE A 348 -24.52 22.06 14.40
C ILE A 348 -24.14 23.45 13.87
N GLN A 349 -24.21 24.47 14.71
CA GLN A 349 -23.94 25.86 14.33
C GLN A 349 -22.44 26.08 14.07
N GLU A 350 -21.58 25.54 14.93
CA GLU A 350 -20.13 25.60 14.74
C GLU A 350 -19.72 24.86 13.46
N ALA A 351 -20.32 23.70 13.17
CA ALA A 351 -20.07 22.95 11.94
C ALA A 351 -20.40 23.78 10.69
N ARG A 352 -21.54 24.49 10.72
CA ARG A 352 -21.93 25.41 9.63
C ARG A 352 -20.92 26.53 9.44
N ASP A 353 -20.53 27.18 10.53
CA ASP A 353 -19.57 28.29 10.49
C ASP A 353 -18.18 27.83 10.01
N LEU A 354 -17.74 26.65 10.43
CA LEU A 354 -16.48 26.05 10.01
C LEU A 354 -16.54 25.59 8.53
N ALA A 355 -17.68 25.07 8.07
CA ALA A 355 -17.90 24.68 6.67
C ALA A 355 -17.76 25.88 5.72
N LYS A 356 -18.31 27.04 6.12
CA LYS A 356 -18.12 28.31 5.39
C LYS A 356 -16.65 28.64 5.22
N LYS A 357 -15.89 28.63 6.30
CA LYS A 357 -14.45 28.94 6.28
C LYS A 357 -13.66 27.94 5.44
N ALA A 358 -13.95 26.65 5.56
CA ALA A 358 -13.31 25.62 4.74
C ALA A 358 -13.62 25.80 3.25
N TYR A 359 -14.85 26.16 2.91
CA TYR A 359 -15.25 26.42 1.53
C TYR A 359 -14.63 27.71 0.96
N ASP A 360 -14.49 28.76 1.76
CA ASP A 360 -13.76 29.97 1.36
C ASP A 360 -12.27 29.66 1.05
N ILE A 361 -11.63 28.78 1.83
CA ILE A 361 -10.27 28.30 1.56
C ILE A 361 -10.22 27.50 0.25
N GLU A 362 -11.20 26.62 0.00
CA GLU A 362 -11.34 25.87 -1.26
C GLU A 362 -11.44 26.81 -2.46
N LEU A 363 -12.28 27.84 -2.39
CA LEU A 363 -12.49 28.79 -3.48
C LEU A 363 -11.28 29.70 -3.73
N SER A 364 -10.56 30.10 -2.68
CA SER A 364 -9.47 31.07 -2.79
C SER A 364 -8.12 30.46 -3.18
N SER A 365 -7.80 29.27 -2.67
CA SER A 365 -6.46 28.69 -2.82
C SER A 365 -6.43 27.22 -3.22
N ARG A 366 -7.55 26.49 -3.11
CA ARG A 366 -7.62 25.03 -3.27
C ARG A 366 -6.65 24.25 -2.35
N ALA A 367 -6.05 24.90 -1.35
CA ALA A 367 -5.17 24.24 -0.38
C ALA A 367 -5.90 23.10 0.33
N LEU A 368 -7.15 23.37 0.74
CA LEU A 368 -8.06 22.40 1.33
C LEU A 368 -9.34 22.33 0.49
N ILE A 369 -9.98 21.16 0.49
CA ILE A 369 -11.28 20.93 -0.16
C ILE A 369 -12.29 20.57 0.91
N PHE A 370 -13.39 21.31 1.02
CA PHE A 370 -14.45 20.97 1.96
C PHE A 370 -15.23 19.75 1.47
N ALA A 371 -14.87 18.54 1.92
CA ALA A 371 -15.51 17.31 1.41
C ALA A 371 -16.89 17.08 2.03
N GLY A 372 -17.11 17.52 3.26
CA GLY A 372 -18.39 17.37 3.94
C GLY A 372 -18.25 17.20 5.45
N ILE A 373 -19.04 16.31 6.03
CA ILE A 373 -19.16 16.15 7.49
C ILE A 373 -18.95 14.70 7.91
N THR A 374 -18.54 14.52 9.16
CA THR A 374 -18.33 13.20 9.78
C THR A 374 -18.88 13.18 11.20
N GLY A 375 -19.39 12.02 11.62
CA GLY A 375 -19.76 11.77 13.01
C GLY A 375 -19.69 10.27 13.29
N TYR A 376 -19.03 9.88 14.38
CA TYR A 376 -18.84 8.47 14.74
C TYR A 376 -19.59 8.08 16.01
N GLU A 377 -20.49 7.10 15.90
CA GLU A 377 -21.40 6.62 16.94
C GLU A 377 -20.73 5.65 17.93
N GLY A 378 -19.57 6.00 18.46
CA GLY A 378 -18.78 5.15 19.36
C GLY A 378 -19.48 4.81 20.69
N HIS A 379 -20.58 5.48 21.04
CA HIS A 379 -21.39 5.24 22.23
C HIS A 379 -22.43 4.12 22.05
N THR A 380 -22.68 3.68 20.81
CA THR A 380 -23.70 2.67 20.47
C THR A 380 -23.30 1.18 20.58
N PRO A 381 -22.01 0.76 20.53
CA PRO A 381 -21.61 -0.64 20.44
C PRO A 381 -22.21 -1.62 21.46
N ILE A 382 -22.40 -1.17 22.69
CA ILE A 382 -22.84 -2.01 23.82
C ILE A 382 -24.29 -1.75 24.22
N LEU A 383 -25.01 -0.89 23.49
CA LEU A 383 -26.41 -0.62 23.78
C LEU A 383 -27.29 -1.81 23.35
N PRO A 384 -28.36 -2.11 24.10
CA PRO A 384 -29.40 -3.03 23.66
C PRO A 384 -29.98 -2.61 22.29
N PRO A 385 -30.50 -3.54 21.47
CA PRO A 385 -30.94 -3.26 20.11
C PRO A 385 -31.85 -2.03 19.97
N GLU A 386 -32.93 -1.95 20.76
CA GLU A 386 -33.88 -0.83 20.66
C GLU A 386 -33.23 0.53 21.02
N SER A 387 -32.41 0.56 22.08
CA SER A 387 -31.68 1.76 22.48
C SER A 387 -30.63 2.15 21.44
N LYS A 388 -29.98 1.17 20.80
CA LYS A 388 -29.00 1.38 19.74
C LYS A 388 -29.64 2.02 18.51
N THR A 389 -30.76 1.50 18.04
CA THR A 389 -31.51 2.07 16.91
C THR A 389 -31.97 3.49 17.25
N ALA A 390 -32.48 3.72 18.46
CA ALA A 390 -32.92 5.05 18.90
C ALA A 390 -31.76 6.07 18.95
N GLU A 391 -30.61 5.72 19.54
CA GLU A 391 -29.45 6.61 19.59
C GLU A 391 -28.82 6.85 18.21
N THR A 392 -28.76 5.81 17.35
CA THR A 392 -28.31 5.97 15.95
C THR A 392 -29.21 6.93 15.18
N THR A 393 -30.53 6.85 15.39
CA THR A 393 -31.50 7.76 14.78
C THR A 393 -31.27 9.21 15.22
N LYS A 394 -31.05 9.45 16.53
CA LYS A 394 -30.75 10.78 17.06
C LYS A 394 -29.45 11.34 16.49
N ALA A 395 -28.39 10.53 16.46
CA ALA A 395 -27.09 10.89 15.90
C ALA A 395 -27.19 11.29 14.43
N HIS A 396 -27.87 10.48 13.61
CA HIS A 396 -28.07 10.76 12.20
C HIS A 396 -28.99 11.97 11.95
N ALA A 397 -29.95 12.26 12.83
CA ALA A 397 -30.75 13.48 12.75
C ALA A 397 -29.89 14.74 12.88
N ILE A 398 -28.86 14.73 13.75
CA ILE A 398 -27.88 15.82 13.88
C ILE A 398 -27.11 15.97 12.55
N LEU A 399 -26.61 14.87 11.97
CA LEU A 399 -25.91 14.91 10.67
C LEU A 399 -26.80 15.46 9.56
N ALA A 400 -28.05 14.99 9.47
CA ALA A 400 -29.01 15.43 8.47
C ALA A 400 -29.34 16.93 8.61
N GLN A 401 -29.57 17.39 9.84
CA GLN A 401 -29.83 18.80 10.12
C GLN A 401 -28.63 19.68 9.76
N THR A 402 -27.41 19.27 10.12
CA THR A 402 -26.18 19.99 9.76
C THR A 402 -25.97 20.04 8.25
N LYS A 403 -26.15 18.91 7.54
CA LYS A 403 -26.07 18.86 6.09
C LYS A 403 -27.02 19.88 5.45
N ALA A 404 -28.29 19.85 5.84
CA ALA A 404 -29.30 20.76 5.31
C ALA A 404 -28.97 22.24 5.60
N LEU A 405 -28.45 22.52 6.81
CA LEU A 405 -28.07 23.88 7.21
C LEU A 405 -26.88 24.42 6.40
N ILE A 406 -25.88 23.59 6.10
CA ILE A 406 -24.74 23.95 5.26
C ILE A 406 -25.18 24.14 3.80
N GLU A 407 -26.01 23.23 3.27
CA GLU A 407 -26.48 23.30 1.88
C GLU A 407 -27.42 24.50 1.62
N ALA A 408 -28.16 24.95 2.64
CA ALA A 408 -28.96 26.17 2.57
C ALA A 408 -28.12 27.45 2.33
N GLU A 409 -26.81 27.41 2.64
CA GLU A 409 -25.85 28.48 2.36
C GLU A 409 -25.22 28.35 0.95
N GLY A 410 -25.67 27.38 0.15
CA GLY A 410 -25.13 27.09 -1.18
C GLY A 410 -23.81 26.30 -1.16
N ILE A 411 -23.42 25.72 -0.02
CA ILE A 411 -22.18 24.96 0.14
C ILE A 411 -22.47 23.46 -0.02
N PRO A 412 -21.85 22.76 -0.98
CA PRO A 412 -22.14 21.36 -1.23
C PRO A 412 -21.53 20.43 -0.17
N VAL A 413 -22.36 19.63 0.51
CA VAL A 413 -21.90 18.57 1.43
C VAL A 413 -21.83 17.25 0.65
N ARG A 414 -20.67 16.98 0.06
CA ARG A 414 -20.43 15.83 -0.83
C ARG A 414 -20.32 14.50 -0.09
N VAL A 415 -19.83 14.53 1.15
CA VAL A 415 -19.62 13.34 1.99
C VAL A 415 -20.31 13.52 3.33
N VAL A 416 -21.07 12.52 3.75
CA VAL A 416 -21.53 12.32 5.13
C VAL A 416 -21.00 10.96 5.58
N SER A 417 -19.93 10.96 6.39
CA SER A 417 -19.22 9.74 6.80
C SER A 417 -19.51 9.40 8.27
N GLY A 418 -19.79 8.13 8.56
CA GLY A 418 -20.11 7.69 9.92
C GLY A 418 -20.38 6.19 9.98
N GLY A 419 -21.03 5.72 11.04
CA GLY A 419 -21.49 4.34 11.16
C GLY A 419 -20.37 3.33 11.42
N GLY A 420 -20.35 2.76 12.62
CA GLY A 420 -19.45 1.66 12.97
C GLY A 420 -20.05 0.29 12.68
N SER A 421 -19.24 -0.77 12.80
CA SER A 421 -19.74 -2.14 12.59
C SER A 421 -20.90 -2.51 13.51
N CYS A 422 -21.04 -1.85 14.66
CA CYS A 422 -22.05 -2.21 15.64
C CYS A 422 -23.46 -1.74 15.31
N ASN A 423 -23.59 -0.72 14.45
CA ASN A 423 -24.85 -0.09 14.10
C ASN A 423 -24.99 0.19 12.60
N TYR A 424 -24.06 -0.27 11.74
CA TYR A 424 -24.10 0.02 10.31
C TYR A 424 -25.42 -0.40 9.65
N VAL A 425 -26.08 -1.46 10.11
CA VAL A 425 -27.40 -1.87 9.58
C VAL A 425 -28.47 -0.83 9.90
N ASP A 426 -28.50 -0.28 11.12
CA ASP A 426 -29.39 0.82 11.48
C ASP A 426 -29.05 2.08 10.65
N CYS A 427 -27.75 2.37 10.47
CA CYS A 427 -27.28 3.50 9.69
C CYS A 427 -27.76 3.45 8.23
N LEU A 428 -27.73 2.27 7.59
CA LEU A 428 -28.19 2.06 6.22
C LEU A 428 -29.70 2.36 6.09
N ASN A 429 -30.52 1.94 7.06
CA ASN A 429 -31.97 2.14 7.02
C ASN A 429 -32.39 3.63 7.08
N LEU A 430 -31.51 4.50 7.59
CA LEU A 430 -31.80 5.93 7.73
C LEU A 430 -31.48 6.74 6.46
N GLY A 431 -30.68 6.22 5.54
CA GLY A 431 -30.38 6.87 4.26
C GLY A 431 -29.66 8.22 4.33
N ILE A 432 -29.02 8.54 5.47
CA ILE A 432 -28.34 9.83 5.68
C ILE A 432 -26.87 9.79 5.25
N LEU A 433 -26.20 8.65 5.43
CA LEU A 433 -24.77 8.52 5.17
C LEU A 433 -24.48 8.27 3.69
N THR A 434 -23.41 8.86 3.19
CA THR A 434 -22.83 8.53 1.88
C THR A 434 -21.62 7.62 2.00
N GLU A 435 -21.06 7.48 3.21
CA GLU A 435 -19.92 6.61 3.50
C GLU A 435 -20.06 5.95 4.88
N ILE A 436 -19.81 4.63 4.95
CA ILE A 436 -19.81 3.83 6.17
C ILE A 436 -18.38 3.52 6.63
N GLN A 437 -18.13 3.62 7.94
CA GLN A 437 -16.83 3.38 8.59
C GLN A 437 -16.81 2.06 9.39
N ALA A 438 -17.42 1.00 8.88
CA ALA A 438 -17.49 -0.30 9.55
C ALA A 438 -16.26 -1.17 9.22
N GLY A 439 -15.56 -1.68 10.24
CA GLY A 439 -14.33 -2.48 10.06
C GLY A 439 -14.35 -3.79 10.84
N GLY A 440 -14.53 -3.73 12.16
CA GLY A 440 -14.50 -4.92 13.02
C GLY A 440 -15.54 -6.00 12.69
N GLY A 441 -16.64 -5.66 12.02
CA GLY A 441 -17.62 -6.64 11.53
C GLY A 441 -17.09 -7.56 10.42
N ALA A 442 -16.03 -7.16 9.72
CA ALA A 442 -15.35 -7.99 8.73
C ALA A 442 -14.58 -9.12 9.40
N LEU A 443 -13.85 -8.82 10.48
CA LEU A 443 -13.05 -9.81 11.22
C LEU A 443 -13.89 -10.63 12.19
N GLY A 444 -14.73 -9.97 12.99
CA GLY A 444 -15.63 -10.60 13.96
C GLY A 444 -14.93 -11.16 15.21
N ASP A 445 -15.53 -10.90 16.37
CA ASP A 445 -15.10 -11.39 17.69
C ASP A 445 -16.32 -11.50 18.63
N LEU A 446 -16.09 -11.86 19.90
CA LEU A 446 -17.17 -12.03 20.87
C LEU A 446 -17.99 -10.74 21.08
N LEU A 447 -17.36 -9.56 21.08
CA LEU A 447 -18.07 -8.29 21.25
C LEU A 447 -18.97 -8.02 20.06
N TYR A 448 -18.43 -8.06 18.84
CA TYR A 448 -19.22 -7.78 17.63
C TYR A 448 -20.33 -8.84 17.43
N TYR A 449 -20.03 -10.11 17.69
CA TYR A 449 -20.98 -11.19 17.50
C TYR A 449 -22.12 -11.15 18.52
N HIS A 450 -21.81 -11.05 19.82
CA HIS A 450 -22.82 -11.13 20.89
C HIS A 450 -23.36 -9.78 21.33
N LYS A 451 -22.50 -8.81 21.64
CA LYS A 451 -22.91 -7.53 22.23
C LYS A 451 -23.41 -6.55 21.18
N ALA A 452 -22.73 -6.51 20.03
CA ALA A 452 -23.20 -5.70 18.92
C ALA A 452 -24.34 -6.37 18.11
N GLY A 453 -24.66 -7.64 18.38
CA GLY A 453 -25.77 -8.35 17.76
C GLY A 453 -25.55 -8.75 16.31
N LEU A 454 -24.30 -8.74 15.81
CA LEU A 454 -24.04 -9.04 14.40
C LEU A 454 -24.32 -10.49 14.00
N LYS A 455 -24.42 -11.40 14.97
CA LYS A 455 -24.90 -12.78 14.75
C LYS A 455 -26.29 -12.82 14.11
N ASP A 456 -27.17 -11.88 14.47
CA ASP A 456 -28.55 -11.81 13.97
C ASP A 456 -28.59 -11.30 12.53
N TYR A 457 -27.47 -10.71 12.08
CA TYR A 457 -27.21 -10.27 10.73
C TYR A 457 -26.26 -11.21 9.96
N GLY A 458 -26.02 -12.42 10.48
CA GLY A 458 -25.27 -13.48 9.79
C GLY A 458 -23.75 -13.36 9.83
N HIS A 459 -23.19 -12.41 10.59
CA HIS A 459 -21.73 -12.33 10.75
C HIS A 459 -21.20 -13.49 11.60
N LEU A 460 -19.95 -13.86 11.33
CA LEU A 460 -19.20 -14.90 12.04
C LEU A 460 -17.95 -14.31 12.73
N MET A 461 -17.34 -15.09 13.63
CA MET A 461 -16.14 -14.71 14.39
C MET A 461 -14.88 -15.31 13.73
N GLY A 462 -14.04 -14.46 13.15
CA GLY A 462 -12.87 -14.85 12.37
C GLY A 462 -11.53 -14.44 12.98
N SER A 463 -11.53 -13.56 14.00
CA SER A 463 -10.33 -13.27 14.78
C SER A 463 -10.04 -14.40 15.76
N LEU A 464 -8.82 -14.93 15.76
CA LEU A 464 -8.43 -16.10 16.55
C LEU A 464 -7.04 -15.94 17.16
N ILE A 465 -6.81 -16.53 18.32
CA ILE A 465 -5.48 -16.62 18.94
C ILE A 465 -5.17 -18.07 19.31
N LEU A 466 -4.01 -18.57 18.88
CA LEU A 466 -3.52 -19.89 19.25
C LEU A 466 -2.73 -19.78 20.57
N THR A 467 -3.09 -20.59 21.56
CA THR A 467 -2.38 -20.70 22.83
C THR A 467 -1.88 -22.14 23.03
N GLN A 468 -0.73 -22.30 23.66
CA GLN A 468 -0.21 -23.61 24.07
C GLN A 468 -0.36 -23.78 25.58
N ILE A 469 -0.87 -24.94 25.99
CA ILE A 469 -0.98 -25.35 27.39
C ILE A 469 0.41 -25.63 27.94
N ILE A 470 0.84 -24.84 28.91
CA ILE A 470 2.17 -24.91 29.54
C ILE A 470 2.13 -25.43 30.98
N SER A 471 0.95 -25.55 31.58
CA SER A 471 0.81 -26.11 32.93
C SER A 471 -0.59 -26.69 33.14
N VAL A 472 -0.64 -27.91 33.69
CA VAL A 472 -1.86 -28.57 34.16
C VAL A 472 -1.51 -29.25 35.49
N PRO A 473 -2.19 -28.92 36.61
CA PRO A 473 -2.01 -29.62 37.87
C PRO A 473 -2.53 -31.07 37.78
N GLY A 474 -2.01 -31.95 38.62
CA GLY A 474 -2.38 -33.38 38.60
C GLY A 474 -3.85 -33.67 38.88
N ASP A 475 -4.55 -32.76 39.56
CA ASP A 475 -5.99 -32.86 39.83
C ASP A 475 -6.89 -32.43 38.65
N GLN A 476 -6.29 -31.94 37.55
CA GLN A 476 -6.98 -31.45 36.35
C GLN A 476 -8.03 -30.35 36.63
N SER A 477 -7.87 -29.60 37.73
CA SER A 477 -8.77 -28.52 38.14
C SER A 477 -8.75 -27.30 37.21
N ARG A 478 -7.65 -27.11 36.48
CA ARG A 478 -7.44 -25.97 35.56
C ARG A 478 -6.38 -26.32 34.51
N ALA A 479 -6.29 -25.52 33.45
CA ALA A 479 -5.13 -25.51 32.56
C ALA A 479 -4.63 -24.07 32.37
N ILE A 480 -3.32 -23.91 32.16
CA ILE A 480 -2.68 -22.62 31.92
C ILE A 480 -2.12 -22.60 30.50
N GLY A 481 -2.62 -21.68 29.68
CA GLY A 481 -2.10 -21.37 28.34
C GLY A 481 -1.09 -20.21 28.37
N ASN A 482 -0.27 -20.07 27.32
CA ASN A 482 0.74 -19.01 27.19
C ASN A 482 0.27 -17.75 26.41
N ALA A 483 -1.04 -17.53 26.31
CA ALA A 483 -1.63 -16.34 25.67
C ALA A 483 -2.33 -15.46 26.71
N GLY A 484 -1.57 -14.59 27.38
CA GLY A 484 -2.12 -13.62 28.34
C GLY A 484 -2.75 -12.40 27.68
N PHE A 485 -3.04 -11.36 28.46
CA PHE A 485 -3.62 -10.11 27.94
C PHE A 485 -2.68 -9.37 26.98
N LYS A 486 -1.36 -9.63 27.01
CA LYS A 486 -0.39 -9.11 26.04
C LYS A 486 -0.44 -9.82 24.68
N ALA A 487 -1.21 -10.90 24.55
CA ALA A 487 -1.44 -11.59 23.28
C ALA A 487 -2.90 -11.50 22.85
N VAL A 488 -3.84 -11.72 23.75
CA VAL A 488 -5.28 -11.75 23.41
C VAL A 488 -5.93 -10.36 23.41
N GLY A 489 -5.26 -9.38 24.01
CA GLY A 489 -5.84 -8.07 24.31
C GLY A 489 -6.79 -8.13 25.50
N TRP A 490 -7.02 -6.98 26.12
CA TRP A 490 -8.03 -6.81 27.16
C TRP A 490 -8.76 -5.49 26.95
N HIS A 491 -10.09 -5.56 26.90
CA HIS A 491 -10.95 -4.40 26.84
C HIS A 491 -12.15 -4.60 27.78
N PRO A 492 -12.55 -3.61 28.59
CA PRO A 492 -13.63 -3.76 29.57
C PRO A 492 -14.95 -4.26 28.96
N PHE A 493 -15.22 -3.86 27.72
CA PHE A 493 -16.44 -4.27 27.01
C PHE A 493 -16.28 -5.57 26.22
N GLY A 494 -15.06 -6.05 25.97
CA GLY A 494 -14.82 -7.31 25.23
C GLY A 494 -15.02 -8.56 26.08
N GLY A 495 -14.69 -8.48 27.37
CA GLY A 495 -14.70 -9.64 28.26
C GLY A 495 -13.53 -10.61 28.00
N LEU A 496 -13.60 -11.79 28.62
CA LEU A 496 -12.60 -12.85 28.46
C LEU A 496 -12.77 -13.56 27.11
N PRO A 497 -11.68 -14.06 26.50
CA PRO A 497 -11.76 -14.88 25.30
C PRO A 497 -12.45 -16.21 25.57
N MET A 498 -12.89 -16.90 24.52
CA MET A 498 -13.59 -18.19 24.61
C MET A 498 -12.88 -19.26 23.77
N PRO A 499 -12.77 -20.51 24.23
CA PRO A 499 -12.32 -21.62 23.38
C PRO A 499 -13.21 -21.78 22.13
N ARG A 500 -12.60 -21.85 20.94
CA ARG A 500 -13.34 -22.03 19.68
C ARG A 500 -14.03 -23.40 19.61
N ASP A 501 -13.29 -24.45 19.97
CA ASP A 501 -13.66 -25.85 19.69
C ASP A 501 -13.97 -26.68 20.95
N ARG A 502 -13.88 -26.09 22.15
CA ARG A 502 -14.06 -26.78 23.45
C ARG A 502 -15.11 -26.08 24.32
N LYS A 503 -16.38 -26.39 24.06
CA LYS A 503 -17.54 -25.80 24.77
C LYS A 503 -17.64 -26.22 26.24
N ASP A 504 -16.97 -27.30 26.61
CA ASP A 504 -16.82 -27.78 27.98
C ASP A 504 -15.78 -26.98 28.79
N LEU A 505 -15.03 -26.09 28.13
CA LEU A 505 -14.03 -25.22 28.75
C LEU A 505 -14.44 -23.75 28.69
N GLN A 506 -13.98 -23.00 29.69
CA GLN A 506 -14.09 -21.55 29.75
C GLN A 506 -12.77 -20.92 30.20
N VAL A 507 -12.51 -19.69 29.74
CA VAL A 507 -11.43 -18.88 30.27
C VAL A 507 -11.98 -18.13 31.48
N ILE A 508 -11.33 -18.32 32.63
CA ILE A 508 -11.72 -17.72 33.92
C ILE A 508 -10.78 -16.57 34.34
N GLY A 509 -9.74 -16.30 33.56
CA GLY A 509 -8.86 -15.17 33.81
C GLY A 509 -7.67 -15.08 32.86
N LEU A 510 -7.12 -13.87 32.78
CA LEU A 510 -5.88 -13.56 32.06
C LEU A 510 -4.88 -12.93 33.02
N SER A 511 -3.61 -13.31 32.90
CA SER A 511 -2.46 -12.56 33.42
C SER A 511 -1.67 -12.01 32.22
N ALA A 512 -0.52 -11.37 32.46
CA ALA A 512 0.29 -10.77 31.39
C ALA A 512 0.58 -11.75 30.24
N GLU A 513 1.06 -12.96 30.59
CA GLU A 513 1.48 -13.99 29.63
C GLU A 513 0.66 -15.29 29.74
N HIS A 514 -0.37 -15.33 30.58
CA HIS A 514 -1.09 -16.57 30.90
C HIS A 514 -2.59 -16.49 30.69
N THR A 515 -3.16 -17.52 30.05
CA THR A 515 -4.61 -17.81 30.02
C THR A 515 -4.93 -18.83 31.11
N LYS A 516 -5.97 -18.60 31.92
CA LYS A 516 -6.46 -19.58 32.89
C LYS A 516 -7.76 -20.21 32.41
N LEU A 517 -7.74 -21.52 32.17
CA LEU A 517 -8.87 -22.32 31.71
C LEU A 517 -9.42 -23.19 32.84
N ALA A 518 -10.73 -23.37 32.89
CA ALA A 518 -11.43 -24.31 33.76
C ALA A 518 -12.55 -25.01 32.98
N ALA A 519 -13.05 -26.11 33.52
CA ALA A 519 -14.29 -26.70 33.02
C ALA A 519 -15.46 -25.74 33.25
N VAL A 520 -16.44 -25.75 32.35
CA VAL A 520 -17.69 -24.99 32.52
C VAL A 520 -18.49 -25.57 33.68
N ASN A 521 -18.54 -26.90 33.79
CA ASN A 521 -19.08 -27.60 34.95
C ASN A 521 -17.98 -27.81 35.98
N GLU A 522 -18.10 -27.18 37.16
CA GLU A 522 -17.10 -27.27 38.23
C GLU A 522 -16.88 -28.69 38.77
N ARG A 523 -17.78 -29.63 38.45
CA ARG A 523 -17.62 -31.06 38.79
C ARG A 523 -16.79 -31.83 37.78
N GLU A 524 -16.47 -31.22 36.64
CA GLU A 524 -15.69 -31.83 35.56
C GLU A 524 -14.25 -31.32 35.57
N GLN A 525 -13.38 -32.10 34.93
CA GLN A 525 -11.96 -31.80 34.77
C GLN A 525 -11.69 -31.18 33.40
N VAL A 526 -10.63 -30.39 33.27
CA VAL A 526 -10.29 -29.74 31.98
C VAL A 526 -9.91 -30.71 30.87
N GLN A 527 -9.44 -31.92 31.23
CA GLN A 527 -9.01 -32.95 30.27
C GLN A 527 -8.03 -32.40 29.22
N LEU A 528 -7.03 -31.67 29.68
CA LEU A 528 -5.95 -31.11 28.87
C LEU A 528 -4.60 -31.64 29.36
N LYS A 529 -3.61 -31.63 28.48
CA LYS A 529 -2.24 -32.05 28.76
C LYS A 529 -1.26 -30.92 28.46
N TYR A 530 -0.10 -30.99 29.09
CA TYR A 530 1.04 -30.14 28.73
C TYR A 530 1.36 -30.32 27.24
N GLY A 531 1.54 -29.21 26.52
CA GLY A 531 1.87 -29.19 25.11
C GLY A 531 0.66 -29.09 24.17
N ASP A 532 -0.56 -29.38 24.65
CA ASP A 532 -1.79 -29.22 23.86
C ASP A 532 -1.92 -27.76 23.37
N LYS A 533 -2.46 -27.57 22.17
CA LYS A 533 -2.76 -26.24 21.64
C LYS A 533 -4.26 -26.05 21.52
N LEU A 534 -4.70 -24.84 21.85
CA LEU A 534 -6.11 -24.46 21.84
C LEU A 534 -6.27 -23.15 21.07
N VAL A 535 -7.33 -23.06 20.27
CA VAL A 535 -7.71 -21.83 19.60
C VAL A 535 -8.72 -21.10 20.48
N LEU A 536 -8.48 -19.81 20.73
CA LEU A 536 -9.41 -18.92 21.42
C LEU A 536 -9.94 -17.86 20.47
N ILE A 537 -11.20 -17.47 20.67
CA ILE A 537 -11.83 -16.30 20.06
C ILE A 537 -11.65 -15.14 21.04
N PRO A 538 -11.06 -14.00 20.63
CA PRO A 538 -10.82 -12.87 21.52
C PRO A 538 -12.11 -12.17 21.92
N GLY A 539 -12.06 -11.48 23.06
CA GLY A 539 -13.15 -10.62 23.51
C GLY A 539 -13.38 -9.42 22.60
N TYR A 540 -12.29 -8.80 22.11
CA TYR A 540 -12.34 -7.61 21.26
C TYR A 540 -11.05 -7.47 20.42
N THR A 541 -11.18 -7.58 19.10
CA THR A 541 -10.07 -7.60 18.14
C THR A 541 -9.31 -6.29 18.10
N ASP A 542 -9.99 -5.16 18.34
CA ASP A 542 -9.34 -3.85 18.29
C ASP A 542 -8.26 -3.68 19.36
N ALA A 543 -8.25 -4.54 20.38
CA ALA A 543 -7.20 -4.62 21.39
C ALA A 543 -6.02 -5.53 21.01
N MET A 544 -5.98 -6.07 19.79
CA MET A 544 -5.00 -7.08 19.37
C MET A 544 -3.95 -6.59 18.37
N GLY A 545 -4.33 -5.83 17.33
CA GLY A 545 -3.41 -5.50 16.22
C GLY A 545 -2.02 -5.03 16.68
N PHE A 546 -1.96 -4.07 17.60
CA PHE A 546 -0.69 -3.52 18.10
C PHE A 546 0.13 -4.47 18.99
N LEU A 547 -0.42 -5.60 19.42
CA LEU A 547 0.25 -6.59 20.27
C LEU A 547 1.08 -7.60 19.46
N HIS A 548 0.82 -7.70 18.16
CA HIS A 548 1.43 -8.71 17.29
C HIS A 548 2.26 -8.05 16.20
N LYS A 549 3.35 -8.73 15.82
CA LYS A 549 4.17 -8.31 14.66
C LYS A 549 3.63 -8.86 13.35
N GLN A 550 2.82 -9.91 13.42
CA GLN A 550 2.33 -10.66 12.27
C GLN A 550 0.90 -11.14 12.50
N ILE A 551 0.15 -11.23 11.41
CA ILE A 551 -1.15 -11.89 11.34
C ILE A 551 -1.00 -13.10 10.42
N TYR A 552 -1.39 -14.27 10.91
CA TYR A 552 -1.48 -15.48 10.11
C TYR A 552 -2.87 -15.57 9.50
N ALA A 553 -2.97 -15.39 8.19
CA ALA A 553 -4.22 -15.57 7.48
C ALA A 553 -4.41 -17.06 7.17
N ILE A 554 -5.54 -17.63 7.56
CA ILE A 554 -5.78 -19.07 7.52
C ILE A 554 -7.05 -19.41 6.74
N ARG A 555 -7.09 -20.61 6.16
CA ARG A 555 -8.31 -21.28 5.68
C ARG A 555 -8.27 -22.73 6.08
N ASN A 556 -9.40 -23.27 6.54
CA ASN A 556 -9.49 -24.65 6.99
C ASN A 556 -8.32 -25.06 7.93
N ASP A 557 -7.97 -24.18 8.88
CA ASP A 557 -6.86 -24.37 9.83
C ASP A 557 -5.47 -24.61 9.17
N VAL A 558 -5.27 -24.09 7.96
CA VAL A 558 -4.00 -24.04 7.24
C VAL A 558 -3.61 -22.59 6.94
N VAL A 559 -2.34 -22.25 7.14
CA VAL A 559 -1.81 -20.91 6.87
C VAL A 559 -1.72 -20.65 5.37
N GLU A 560 -2.47 -19.69 4.87
CA GLU A 560 -2.46 -19.29 3.46
C GLU A 560 -1.40 -18.22 3.20
N CYS A 561 -1.34 -17.20 4.06
CA CYS A 561 -0.31 -16.17 4.02
C CYS A 561 -0.03 -15.60 5.40
N VAL A 562 1.07 -14.84 5.51
CA VAL A 562 1.46 -14.16 6.74
C VAL A 562 1.70 -12.71 6.39
N TRP A 563 0.99 -11.81 7.06
CA TRP A 563 1.12 -10.39 6.88
C TRP A 563 1.85 -9.75 8.05
N ASN A 564 2.61 -8.70 7.78
CA ASN A 564 3.26 -7.94 8.83
C ASN A 564 2.29 -6.88 9.37
N VAL A 565 2.43 -6.61 10.65
CA VAL A 565 1.71 -5.54 11.32
C VAL A 565 2.69 -4.41 11.62
N GLY A 566 2.28 -3.18 11.38
CA GLY A 566 3.10 -2.01 11.66
C GLY A 566 2.28 -0.73 11.69
N GLY A 567 2.96 0.39 12.01
CA GLY A 567 2.32 1.67 12.27
C GLY A 567 2.40 2.05 13.73
#